data_AF-A0A7C1V1E5-F1
#
_entry.id   AF-A0A7C1V1E5-F1
#
_cell.length_a   1.000
_cell.length_b   1.000
_cell.length_c   1.000
_cell.angle_alpha   90.00
_cell.angle_beta   90.00
_cell.angle_gamma   90.00
#
_symmetry.space_group_name_H-M   'P 1'
#
loop_
_entity.id
_entity.type
_entity.pdbx_description
1 polymer ?
#
loop_
_entity_poly.entity_id
_entity_poly.type
_entity_poly.pdbx_seq_one_letter_code
_entity_poly.pdbx_strand_id
1 'polypeptide(L)' 'MASKIPLKLKDQIERIILKILYEEKSVRTLKLLAEGVLERTMIERITISEKIITTIINHMNKNRKIQFTQKEGWKIRI' A
#
# COMPACT_ATOMS: atom_id res chain seq x y z
N MET A 1 10.56 -14.07 15.07
CA MET A 1 9.34 -13.45 15.64
C MET A 1 8.57 -12.77 14.51
N ALA A 2 7.36 -13.23 14.19
CA ALA A 2 6.49 -12.54 13.24
C ALA A 2 5.87 -11.33 13.95
N SER A 3 6.31 -10.12 13.60
CA SER A 3 5.71 -8.88 14.09
C SER A 3 4.27 -8.82 13.60
N LYS A 4 3.32 -9.09 14.50
CA LYS A 4 1.88 -9.04 14.21
C LYS A 4 1.49 -7.57 14.07
N ILE A 5 1.28 -7.11 12.83
CA ILE A 5 0.83 -5.74 12.53
C ILE A 5 -0.53 -5.53 13.22
N PRO A 6 -0.71 -4.48 14.05
CA PRO A 6 -2.01 -4.19 14.65
C PRO A 6 -3.10 -4.03 13.59
N LEU A 7 -4.27 -4.65 13.79
CA LEU A 7 -5.35 -4.67 12.79
C LEU A 7 -5.78 -3.26 12.35
N LYS A 8 -5.94 -2.34 13.31
CA LYS A 8 -6.31 -0.94 13.03
C LYS A 8 -5.29 -0.24 12.14
N LEU A 9 -3.99 -0.44 12.40
CA LEU A 9 -2.91 0.14 11.60
C LEU A 9 -2.94 -0.42 10.18
N LYS A 10 -3.10 -1.74 10.04
CA LYS A 10 -3.22 -2.38 8.73
C LYS A 10 -4.37 -1.77 7.92
N ASP A 11 -5.55 -1.63 8.49
CA ASP A 11 -6.72 -1.09 7.80
C ASP A 11 -6.52 0.38 7.38
N GLN A 12 -5.86 1.19 8.22
CA GLN A 12 -5.50 2.57 7.86
C GLN A 12 -4.56 2.62 6.66
N ILE A 13 -3.53 1.78 6.64
CA ILE A 13 -2.56 1.73 5.54
C ILE A 13 -3.21 1.17 4.26
N GLU A 14 -4.08 0.15 4.37
CA GLU A 14 -4.84 -0.34 3.21
C GLU A 14 -5.71 0.77 2.60
N ARG A 15 -6.33 1.64 3.42
CA ARG A 15 -7.08 2.80 2.93
C ARG A 15 -6.20 3.82 2.22
N ILE A 16 -5.01 4.12 2.76
CA ILE A 16 -4.04 5.02 2.12
C ILE A 16 -3.60 4.47 0.77
N ILE A 17 -3.26 3.18 0.69
CA ILE A 17 -2.88 2.51 -0.57
C ILE A 17 -4.00 2.63 -1.60
N LEU A 18 -5.24 2.32 -1.22
CA LEU A 18 -6.39 2.42 -2.12
C LEU A 18 -6.63 3.85 -2.59
N LYS A 19 -6.48 4.85 -1.70
CA LYS A 19 -6.64 6.26 -2.05
C LYS A 19 -5.59 6.70 -3.08
N ILE A 20 -4.32 6.35 -2.89
CA ILE A 20 -3.25 6.63 -3.85
C ILE A 20 -3.57 6.00 -5.21
N LEU A 21 -3.90 4.71 -5.24
CA LEU A 21 -4.19 4.01 -6.49
C LEU A 21 -5.47 4.49 -7.18
N TYR A 22 -6.43 5.03 -6.43
CA TYR A 22 -7.62 5.67 -6.97
C TYR A 22 -7.29 7.03 -7.61
N GLU A 23 -6.49 7.86 -6.93
CA GLU A 23 -6.07 9.18 -7.41
C GLU A 23 -5.15 9.08 -8.63
N GLU A 24 -4.13 8.20 -8.59
CA GLU A 24 -3.14 8.06 -9.66
C GLU A 24 -3.56 7.10 -10.78
N LYS A 25 -4.65 6.35 -10.59
CA LYS A 25 -5.12 5.23 -11.43
C LYS A 25 -4.17 4.02 -11.46
N SER A 26 -2.86 4.26 -11.50
CA SER A 26 -1.82 3.23 -11.46
C SER A 26 -0.46 3.77 -11.02
N VAL A 27 0.29 2.98 -10.24
CA VAL A 27 1.65 3.31 -9.80
C VAL A 27 2.65 2.31 -10.35
N ARG A 28 3.65 2.79 -11.09
CA ARG A 28 4.53 1.93 -11.92
C ARG A 28 5.32 0.88 -11.15
N THR A 29 5.81 1.19 -9.95
CA THR A 29 6.70 0.30 -9.20
C THR A 29 6.25 0.15 -7.75
N LEU A 30 6.64 -0.96 -7.13
CA LEU A 30 6.40 -1.18 -5.70
C LEU A 30 7.07 -0.11 -4.83
N LYS A 31 8.27 0.34 -5.21
CA LYS A 31 9.02 1.39 -4.52
C LYS A 31 8.25 2.71 -4.52
N LEU A 32 7.78 3.17 -5.69
CA LEU A 32 6.99 4.40 -5.80
C LEU A 32 5.69 4.33 -5.00
N LEU A 33 5.01 3.17 -5.00
CA LEU A 33 3.81 2.99 -4.20
C LEU A 33 4.13 3.03 -2.70
N ALA A 34 5.22 2.41 -2.27
CA ALA A 34 5.63 2.43 -0.87
C ALA A 34 6.06 3.84 -0.42
N GLU A 35 6.77 4.59 -1.26
CA GLU A 35 7.16 5.98 -1.04
C GLU A 35 5.93 6.89 -0.91
N GLY A 36 4.96 6.79 -1.82
CA GLY A 36 3.72 7.56 -1.73
C GLY A 36 2.91 7.24 -0.46
N VAL A 37 2.90 5.98 -0.03
CA VAL A 37 2.28 5.60 1.25
C VAL A 37 3.05 6.19 2.43
N LEU A 38 4.39 6.15 2.43
CA LEU A 38 5.22 6.76 3.48
C LEU A 38 4.91 8.26 3.60
N GLU A 39 4.90 8.98 2.49
CA GLU A 39 4.58 10.42 2.47
C GLU A 39 3.19 10.71 3.07
N ARG A 40 2.17 9.95 2.65
CA ARG A 40 0.81 10.10 3.21
C ARG A 40 0.76 9.78 4.70
N THR A 41 1.47 8.73 5.15
CA THR A 41 1.51 8.37 6.57
C THR A 41 2.21 9.41 7.43
N MET A 42 3.23 10.10 6.91
CA MET A 42 3.87 11.21 7.61
C MET A 42 2.90 12.38 7.82
N ILE A 43 2.10 12.72 6.81
CA ILE A 43 1.06 13.75 6.92
C ILE A 43 0.02 13.38 7.98
N GLU A 44 -0.37 12.11 8.04
CA GLU A 44 -1.33 11.57 9.02
C GLU A 44 -0.71 11.27 10.41
N ARG A 45 0.58 11.59 10.62
CA ARG A 45 1.36 11.33 11.85
C ARG A 45 1.36 9.86 12.26
N ILE A 46 1.34 8.96 11.29
CA ILE A 46 1.42 7.51 11.47
C ILE A 46 2.87 7.06 11.28
N THR A 47 3.49 6.52 12.33
CA THR A 47 4.84 5.94 12.24
C THR A 47 4.78 4.51 11.72
N ILE A 48 5.35 4.27 10.54
CA ILE A 48 5.42 2.94 9.95
C ILE A 48 6.68 2.78 9.11
N SER A 49 7.20 1.54 9.03
CA SER A 49 8.35 1.24 8.18
C SER A 49 7.92 0.82 6.77
N GLU A 50 8.76 1.12 5.79
CA GLU A 50 8.58 0.70 4.40
C GLU A 50 8.39 -0.82 4.27
N LYS A 51 9.10 -1.60 5.09
CA LYS A 51 8.96 -3.07 5.15
C LYS A 51 7.54 -3.50 5.51
N ILE A 52 6.90 -2.81 6.46
CA ILE A 52 5.52 -3.09 6.85
C ILE A 52 4.57 -2.69 5.72
N ILE A 53 4.75 -1.53 5.10
CA ILE A 53 3.96 -1.08 3.94
C ILE A 53 4.02 -2.10 2.81
N THR A 54 5.22 -2.53 2.44
CA THR A 54 5.45 -3.55 1.40
C THR A 54 4.73 -4.87 1.74
N THR A 55 4.78 -5.28 3.01
CA THR A 55 4.05 -6.47 3.48
C THR A 55 2.54 -6.31 3.30
N ILE A 56 2.00 -5.12 3.56
CA ILE A 56 0.56 -4.82 3.40
C ILE A 56 0.19 -4.79 1.91
N ILE A 57 0.97 -4.15 1.04
CA ILE A 57 0.76 -4.14 -0.42
C ILE A 57 0.71 -5.58 -0.96
N ASN A 58 1.69 -6.41 -0.59
CA ASN A 58 1.73 -7.82 -1.01
C ASN A 58 0.53 -8.62 -0.48
N HIS A 59 0.10 -8.36 0.75
CA HIS A 59 -1.10 -8.97 1.33
C HIS A 59 -2.38 -8.55 0.57
N MET A 60 -2.52 -7.26 0.23
CA MET A 60 -3.64 -6.77 -0.57
C MET A 60 -3.66 -7.38 -1.98
N ASN A 61 -2.50 -7.56 -2.59
CA ASN A 61 -2.35 -8.24 -3.89
C ASN A 61 -2.79 -9.71 -3.80
N LYS A 62 -2.30 -10.43 -2.78
CA LYS A 62 -2.69 -11.83 -2.52
C LYS A 62 -4.21 -11.96 -2.32
N ASN A 63 -4.83 -10.99 -1.66
CA ASN A 63 -6.27 -10.93 -1.43
C ASN A 63 -7.05 -10.29 -2.58
N ARG A 64 -6.41 -10.04 -3.72
CA ARG A 64 -7.04 -9.53 -4.95
C ARG A 64 -7.74 -8.17 -4.79
N LYS A 65 -7.34 -7.34 -3.81
CA LYS A 65 -7.83 -5.95 -3.69
C LYS A 65 -7.14 -5.02 -4.68
N ILE A 66 -5.86 -5.27 -4.91
CA ILE A 66 -5.03 -4.58 -5.89
C ILE A 66 -4.33 -5.63 -6.74
N GLN A 67 -3.73 -5.20 -7.84
CA GLN A 67 -2.94 -6.07 -8.71
C GLN A 67 -1.80 -5.30 -9.35
N PHE A 68 -0.68 -6.00 -9.57
CA PHE A 68 0.42 -5.50 -10.40
C PHE A 68 0.27 -6.03 -11.82
N THR A 69 0.41 -5.15 -12.81
CA THR A 69 0.50 -5.51 -14.22
C THR A 69 1.80 -4.94 -14.80
N GLN A 70 2.43 -5.65 -15.73
CA GLN A 70 3.68 -5.17 -16.33
C GLN A 70 3.50 -3.88 -17.16
N LYS A 71 2.29 -3.68 -17.71
CA LYS A 71 1.99 -2.54 -18.58
C LYS A 71 1.73 -1.25 -17.80
N GLU A 72 1.00 -1.33 -16.69
CA GLU A 72 0.50 -0.14 -15.97
C GLU A 72 1.09 -0.02 -14.56
N GLY A 73 1.61 -1.11 -14.00
CA GLY A 73 2.05 -1.19 -12.61
C GLY A 73 0.93 -1.63 -11.67
N TRP A 74 1.00 -1.15 -10.42
CA TRP A 74 0.02 -1.39 -9.37
C TRP A 74 -1.26 -0.61 -9.64
N LYS A 75 -2.42 -1.28 -9.55
CA LYS A 75 -3.74 -0.66 -9.68
C LYS A 75 -4.77 -1.35 -8.79
N ILE A 76 -5.88 -0.67 -8.55
CA ILE A 76 -7.05 -1.30 -7.92
C ILE A 76 -7.55 -2.43 -8.84
N ARG A 77 -7.91 -3.55 -8.24
CA ARG A 77 -8.56 -4.65 -8.96
C ARG A 77 -10.07 -4.42 -8.88
N ILE A 78 -10.64 -3.98 -9.99
CA ILE A 78 -12.08 -3.80 -10.22
C ILE A 78 -12.59 -5.03 -10.97
#